data_AF-A0A2X2T455-F1
#
_entry.id   AF-A0A2X2T455-F1
#
_cell.length_a   1.000
_cell.length_b   1.000
_cell.length_c   1.000
_cell.angle_alpha   90.00
_cell.angle_beta   90.00
_cell.angle_gamma   90.00
#
_symmetry.space_group_name_H-M   'P 1'
#
loop_
_entity.id
_entity.type
_entity.pdbx_description
1 polymer ?
#
loop_
_entity_poly.entity_id
_entity_poly.type
_entity_poly.pdbx_seq_one_letter_code
_entity_poly.pdbx_strand_id
1 'polypeptide(L)'
;MLKALGISAAALSLPQTANADILSWFKGNDRPPAPAGKPLTFTKPEEYQAKLALTPEDKVTGYNNFYEFGLDKADPAANAGGLKTDPWQIKISGEVAKPMTLDHDDLYKRFPLEERIYRMRCVEAWSMAVPWIGFPLHKLLAMVEPTSNAKYVAFETLYDPEQMPGQKDRFIGGGLQYPYVEGIAAG
;
A
#
# COMPACT_ATOMS: atom_id res chain seq x y z
N MET A 1 14.81 15.01 56.17
CA MET A 1 14.72 16.45 55.80
C MET A 1 15.79 16.75 54.77
N LEU A 2 15.44 16.78 53.48
CA LEU A 2 16.33 17.21 52.40
C LEU A 2 15.60 18.34 51.63
N LYS A 3 16.13 19.56 51.73
CA LYS A 3 15.81 20.78 50.94
C LYS A 3 17.05 20.99 50.03
N ALA A 4 17.07 21.54 48.82
CA ALA A 4 16.17 22.32 47.95
C ALA A 4 16.67 22.09 46.49
N LEU A 5 15.82 21.91 45.47
CA LEU A 5 15.24 22.92 44.57
C LEU A 5 16.25 23.91 43.94
N GLY A 6 16.43 23.77 42.63
CA GLY A 6 17.07 24.74 41.74
C GLY A 6 16.60 24.51 40.30
N ILE A 7 15.46 25.09 39.93
CA ILE A 7 14.93 25.12 38.56
C ILE A 7 15.46 26.40 37.91
N SER A 8 16.17 26.27 36.79
CA SER A 8 16.42 27.38 35.88
C SER A 8 15.77 27.07 34.54
N ALA A 9 14.68 27.79 34.27
CA ALA A 9 13.97 27.77 33.00
C ALA A 9 14.73 28.62 31.98
N ALA A 10 15.32 27.97 30.96
CA ALA A 10 15.72 28.65 29.74
C ALA A 10 14.58 28.48 28.72
N ALA A 11 13.83 29.55 28.48
CA ALA A 11 12.83 29.61 27.43
C ALA A 11 13.52 29.69 26.07
N LEU A 12 13.70 28.56 25.41
CA LEU A 12 14.04 28.49 23.99
C LEU A 12 12.75 28.59 23.18
N SER A 13 12.49 29.77 22.64
CA SER A 13 11.51 29.99 21.58
C SER A 13 11.96 29.25 20.32
N LEU A 14 11.52 28.01 20.14
CA LEU A 14 11.68 27.27 18.89
C LEU A 14 10.61 27.73 17.89
N PRO A 15 10.96 27.97 16.61
CA PRO A 15 9.98 28.27 15.58
C PRO A 15 9.04 27.07 15.39
N GLN A 16 7.76 27.35 15.11
CA GLN A 16 6.74 26.36 14.73
C GLN A 16 7.06 25.79 13.34
N THR A 17 8.06 24.93 13.26
CA THR A 17 8.29 24.07 12.10
C THR A 17 7.58 22.75 12.34
N ALA A 18 6.84 22.28 11.33
CA ALA A 18 6.09 21.03 11.32
C ALA A 18 6.80 19.89 12.08
N ASN A 19 6.23 19.47 13.21
CA ASN A 19 6.69 18.29 13.93
C ASN A 19 6.18 17.06 13.18
N ALA A 20 7.02 16.47 12.32
CA ALA A 20 6.92 15.04 12.10
C ALA A 20 7.23 14.40 13.45
N ASP A 21 6.20 13.84 14.07
CA ASP A 21 6.21 13.44 15.47
C ASP A 21 7.31 12.39 15.70
N ILE A 22 8.43 12.78 16.33
CA ILE A 22 9.57 11.89 16.67
C ILE A 22 9.09 10.72 17.53
N LEU A 23 7.98 10.90 18.25
CA LEU A 23 7.30 9.88 19.04
C LEU A 23 6.72 8.73 18.20
N SER A 24 6.47 8.93 16.90
CA SER A 24 6.06 7.84 16.00
C SER A 24 7.13 6.76 15.85
N TRP A 25 8.41 7.12 16.00
CA TRP A 25 9.53 6.18 15.93
C TRP A 25 9.68 5.35 17.21
N PHE A 26 9.13 5.85 18.34
CA PHE A 26 9.17 5.21 19.65
C PHE A 26 7.87 4.47 20.04
N LYS A 27 6.82 4.50 19.21
CA LYS A 27 5.61 3.68 19.40
C LYS A 27 5.89 2.22 19.01
N GLY A 28 6.44 1.46 19.96
CA GLY A 28 6.28 0.02 20.21
C GLY A 28 6.41 -0.96 19.02
N ASN A 29 7.45 -1.80 19.09
CA ASN A 29 7.65 -2.99 18.24
C ASN A 29 6.77 -4.20 18.64
N ASP A 30 5.79 -4.04 19.52
CA ASP A 30 4.98 -5.16 20.07
C ASP A 30 3.83 -5.60 19.15
N ARG A 31 3.94 -5.33 17.84
CA ARG A 31 2.91 -5.73 16.86
C ARG A 31 3.20 -7.14 16.36
N PRO A 32 2.21 -8.06 16.36
CA PRO A 32 2.41 -9.38 15.80
C PRO A 32 2.83 -9.26 14.33
N PRO A 33 3.82 -10.04 13.88
CA PRO A 33 4.21 -10.04 12.48
C PRO A 33 3.01 -10.44 11.61
N ALA A 34 2.88 -9.79 10.45
CA ALA A 34 1.88 -10.20 9.46
C ALA A 34 2.06 -11.71 9.17
N PRO A 35 0.97 -12.49 9.05
CA PRO A 35 1.07 -13.90 8.72
C PRO A 35 1.88 -14.09 7.44
N ALA A 36 2.84 -15.01 7.46
CA ALA A 36 3.62 -15.31 6.27
C ALA A 36 2.70 -15.85 5.16
N GLY A 37 2.73 -15.19 4.01
CA GLY A 37 1.99 -15.63 2.83
C GLY A 37 2.52 -16.96 2.27
N LYS A 38 1.76 -17.56 1.36
CA LYS A 38 2.20 -18.75 0.63
C LYS A 38 3.41 -18.41 -0.25
N PRO A 39 4.48 -19.24 -0.27
CA PRO A 39 5.59 -19.04 -1.19
C PRO A 39 5.11 -19.05 -2.65
N LEU A 40 5.56 -18.06 -3.44
CA LEU A 40 5.26 -17.92 -4.86
C LEU A 40 6.43 -18.41 -5.71
N THR A 41 6.13 -18.96 -6.89
CA THR A 41 7.15 -19.26 -7.91
C THR A 41 7.19 -18.12 -8.91
N PHE A 42 8.37 -17.55 -9.16
CA PHE A 42 8.56 -16.41 -10.05
C PHE A 42 9.95 -16.41 -10.69
N THR A 43 10.11 -15.65 -11.78
CA THR A 43 11.40 -15.43 -12.44
C THR A 43 12.02 -14.10 -12.02
N LYS A 44 13.31 -13.89 -12.33
CA LYS A 44 14.03 -12.63 -12.07
C LYS A 44 14.63 -12.08 -13.38
N PRO A 45 13.82 -11.43 -14.24
CA PRO A 45 14.32 -10.89 -15.50
C PRO A 45 15.42 -9.85 -15.25
N GLU A 46 16.55 -9.96 -15.95
CA GLU A 46 17.76 -9.17 -15.70
C GLU A 46 17.48 -7.67 -15.79
N GLU A 47 16.60 -7.24 -16.71
CA GLU A 47 16.23 -5.84 -16.90
C GLU A 47 15.55 -5.20 -15.67
N TYR A 48 15.01 -6.00 -14.75
CA TYR A 48 14.33 -5.54 -13.54
C TYR A 48 15.12 -5.81 -12.25
N GLN A 49 16.35 -6.32 -12.34
CA GLN A 49 17.23 -6.56 -11.20
C GLN A 49 18.15 -5.36 -10.92
N ALA A 50 17.53 -4.21 -10.64
CA ALA A 50 18.27 -2.99 -10.35
C ALA A 50 19.17 -3.16 -9.11
N LYS A 51 20.44 -2.70 -9.21
CA LYS A 51 21.42 -2.73 -8.10
C LYS A 51 21.18 -1.60 -7.10
N LEU A 52 20.05 -1.65 -6.40
CA LEU A 52 19.66 -0.69 -5.36
C LEU A 52 19.87 -1.29 -3.97
N ALA A 53 20.14 -0.43 -2.98
CA ALA A 53 20.03 -0.83 -1.58
C ALA A 53 18.55 -1.03 -1.25
N LEU A 54 18.16 -2.28 -0.99
CA LEU A 54 16.77 -2.63 -0.70
C LEU A 54 16.32 -2.02 0.63
N THR A 55 15.07 -1.59 0.69
CA THR A 55 14.45 -1.18 1.95
C THR A 55 14.18 -2.44 2.80
N PRO A 56 14.54 -2.44 4.09
CA PRO A 56 14.25 -3.54 5.00
C PRO A 56 12.75 -3.92 5.00
N GLU A 57 12.46 -5.21 5.03
CA GLU A 57 11.09 -5.75 4.91
C GLU A 57 10.15 -5.21 6.00
N ASP A 58 10.63 -5.07 7.23
CA ASP A 58 9.87 -4.52 8.37
C ASP A 58 9.41 -3.07 8.13
N LYS A 59 10.16 -2.31 7.32
CA LYS A 59 9.76 -0.96 6.90
C LYS A 59 8.80 -1.00 5.72
N VAL A 60 9.01 -1.91 4.77
CA VAL A 60 8.10 -2.09 3.63
C VAL A 60 6.70 -2.48 4.09
N THR A 61 6.58 -3.31 5.13
CA THR A 61 5.30 -3.84 5.64
C THR A 61 4.79 -3.13 6.90
N GLY A 62 5.59 -2.22 7.48
CA GLY A 62 5.24 -1.49 8.71
C GLY A 62 5.12 0.03 8.58
N TYR A 63 5.52 0.61 7.43
CA TYR A 63 5.43 2.05 7.16
C TYR A 63 4.64 2.28 5.86
N ASN A 64 3.32 2.42 5.99
CA ASN A 64 2.40 2.36 4.85
C ASN A 64 1.39 3.52 4.88
N ASN A 65 0.90 3.88 3.70
CA ASN A 65 -0.31 4.69 3.55
C ASN A 65 -1.41 3.76 3.03
N PHE A 66 -2.41 3.49 3.86
CA PHE A 66 -3.60 2.73 3.48
C PHE A 66 -4.78 3.23 4.34
N TYR A 67 -5.42 4.30 3.88
CA TYR A 67 -6.31 5.12 4.73
C TYR A 67 -7.62 4.42 5.11
N GLU A 68 -8.02 3.39 4.37
CA GLU A 68 -9.04 2.42 4.75
C GLU A 68 -8.78 1.79 6.14
N PHE A 69 -7.53 1.84 6.63
CA PHE A 69 -7.09 1.28 7.91
C PHE A 69 -6.50 2.31 8.89
N GLY A 70 -6.48 3.61 8.55
CA GLY A 70 -5.98 4.69 9.40
C GLY A 70 -4.94 5.60 8.73
N LEU A 71 -4.61 6.72 9.39
CA LEU A 71 -3.76 7.78 8.85
C LEU A 71 -2.31 7.71 9.32
N ASP A 72 -2.06 7.15 10.51
CA ASP A 72 -0.70 6.97 10.98
C ASP A 72 -0.03 5.87 10.15
N LYS A 73 1.26 6.04 9.88
CA LYS A 73 2.04 5.12 9.02
C LYS A 73 2.06 3.67 9.49
N ALA A 74 1.76 3.45 10.76
CA ALA A 74 1.72 2.14 11.40
C ALA A 74 0.30 1.56 11.56
N ASP A 75 -0.75 2.36 11.29
CA ASP A 75 -2.14 1.91 11.40
C ASP A 75 -2.46 0.76 10.44
N PRO A 76 -2.03 0.79 9.15
CA PRO A 76 -2.31 -0.31 8.23
C PRO A 76 -1.76 -1.65 8.73
N ALA A 77 -0.51 -1.66 9.22
CA ALA A 77 0.11 -2.87 9.74
C ALA A 77 -0.61 -3.42 10.99
N ALA A 78 -1.22 -2.55 11.80
CA ALA A 78 -1.96 -2.94 13.00
C ALA A 78 -3.39 -3.42 12.68
N ASN A 79 -4.05 -2.86 11.67
CA ASN A 79 -5.49 -3.02 11.46
C ASN A 79 -5.86 -3.89 10.24
N ALA A 80 -4.98 -4.01 9.24
CA ALA A 80 -5.31 -4.71 7.99
C ALA A 80 -5.38 -6.24 8.12
N GLY A 81 -4.91 -6.82 9.23
CA GLY A 81 -4.93 -8.27 9.45
C GLY A 81 -6.33 -8.90 9.48
N GLY A 82 -7.38 -8.10 9.69
CA GLY A 82 -8.77 -8.54 9.65
C GLY A 82 -9.37 -8.61 8.24
N LEU A 83 -8.68 -8.08 7.21
CA LEU A 83 -9.16 -8.07 5.85
C LEU A 83 -9.11 -9.48 5.24
N LYS A 84 -10.27 -9.97 4.79
CA LYS A 84 -10.37 -11.22 4.04
C LYS A 84 -9.90 -11.00 2.60
N THR A 85 -8.74 -11.54 2.29
CA THR A 85 -8.13 -11.48 0.95
C THR A 85 -8.26 -12.79 0.16
N ASP A 86 -8.86 -13.81 0.75
CA ASP A 86 -9.21 -15.10 0.12
C ASP A 86 -10.57 -15.59 0.68
N PRO A 87 -11.61 -15.78 -0.15
CA PRO A 87 -11.62 -15.59 -1.61
C PRO A 87 -11.52 -14.13 -2.04
N TRP A 88 -11.07 -13.90 -3.27
CA TRP A 88 -10.99 -12.58 -3.90
C TRP A 88 -11.52 -12.62 -5.32
N GLN A 89 -12.06 -11.50 -5.80
CA GLN A 89 -12.50 -11.35 -7.18
C GLN A 89 -12.04 -10.01 -7.76
N ILE A 90 -11.46 -10.07 -8.95
CA ILE A 90 -11.14 -8.87 -9.75
C ILE A 90 -11.99 -8.91 -11.01
N LYS A 91 -12.91 -7.97 -11.14
CA LYS A 91 -13.78 -7.83 -12.32
C LYS A 91 -13.15 -6.85 -13.31
N ILE A 92 -13.02 -7.27 -14.55
CA ILE A 92 -12.57 -6.45 -15.67
C ILE A 92 -13.75 -6.26 -16.63
N SER A 93 -14.18 -5.02 -16.82
CA SER A 93 -15.37 -4.65 -17.59
C SER A 93 -15.21 -3.27 -18.24
N GLY A 94 -16.24 -2.79 -18.95
CA GLY A 94 -16.24 -1.50 -19.65
C GLY A 94 -15.98 -1.68 -21.14
N GLU A 95 -15.13 -0.82 -21.70
CA GLU A 95 -14.76 -0.81 -23.13
C GLU A 95 -13.79 -1.97 -23.48
N VAL A 96 -14.28 -3.20 -23.34
CA VAL A 96 -13.55 -4.44 -23.61
C VAL A 96 -14.44 -5.42 -24.39
N ALA A 97 -13.85 -6.17 -25.32
CA ALA A 97 -14.60 -7.17 -26.09
C ALA A 97 -14.84 -8.47 -25.28
N LYS A 98 -13.96 -8.78 -24.34
CA LYS A 98 -14.00 -10.00 -23.52
C LYS A 98 -13.96 -9.66 -22.02
N PRO A 99 -15.06 -9.15 -21.43
CA PRO A 99 -15.11 -8.90 -20.00
C PRO A 99 -14.89 -10.21 -19.23
N MET A 100 -14.23 -10.12 -18.08
CA MET A 100 -13.90 -11.31 -17.29
C MET A 100 -13.81 -11.00 -15.79
N THR A 101 -13.87 -12.04 -14.98
CA THR A 101 -13.59 -11.97 -13.55
C THR A 101 -12.48 -12.97 -13.23
N LEU A 102 -11.44 -12.51 -12.54
CA LEU A 102 -10.37 -13.34 -11.99
C LEU A 102 -10.70 -13.67 -10.53
N ASP A 103 -10.41 -14.90 -10.11
CA ASP A 103 -10.44 -15.28 -8.70
C ASP A 103 -9.08 -15.05 -7.99
N HIS A 104 -8.98 -15.39 -6.71
CA HIS A 104 -7.74 -15.26 -5.94
C HIS A 104 -6.58 -16.09 -6.52
N ASP A 105 -6.88 -17.29 -7.04
CA ASP A 105 -5.89 -18.22 -7.59
C ASP A 105 -5.35 -17.74 -8.94
N ASP A 106 -6.20 -17.13 -9.76
CA ASP A 106 -5.82 -16.51 -11.03
C ASP A 106 -4.70 -15.47 -10.86
N LEU A 107 -4.68 -14.73 -9.74
CA LEU A 107 -3.70 -13.66 -9.48
C LEU A 107 -2.24 -14.15 -9.49
N TYR A 108 -2.02 -15.41 -9.14
CA TYR A 108 -0.67 -15.97 -9.05
C TYR A 108 -0.45 -17.22 -9.93
N LYS A 109 -1.50 -17.75 -10.59
CA LYS A 109 -1.40 -18.90 -11.50
C LYS A 109 -1.59 -18.56 -12.97
N ARG A 110 -2.36 -17.52 -13.29
CA ARG A 110 -2.75 -17.23 -14.68
C ARG A 110 -1.60 -16.67 -15.52
N PHE A 111 -0.68 -15.94 -14.89
CA PHE A 111 0.47 -15.34 -15.55
C PHE A 111 1.77 -15.78 -14.88
N PRO A 112 2.86 -15.93 -15.64
CA PRO A 112 4.18 -16.11 -15.04
C PRO A 112 4.52 -14.87 -14.21
N LEU A 113 4.83 -15.09 -12.94
CA LEU A 113 5.23 -14.05 -12.02
C LEU A 113 6.70 -13.67 -12.24
N GLU A 114 6.99 -12.39 -12.09
CA GLU A 114 8.32 -11.80 -12.24
C GLU A 114 8.62 -10.94 -10.99
N GLU A 115 9.83 -11.06 -10.44
CA GLU A 115 10.34 -10.11 -9.45
C GLU A 115 10.90 -8.87 -10.15
N ARG A 116 10.48 -7.69 -9.72
CA ARG A 116 10.94 -6.41 -10.25
C ARG A 116 11.32 -5.47 -9.12
N ILE A 117 12.60 -5.08 -9.08
CA ILE A 117 13.13 -4.15 -8.08
C ILE A 117 12.85 -2.72 -8.53
N TYR A 118 11.86 -2.09 -7.90
CA TYR A 118 11.45 -0.72 -8.23
C TYR A 118 11.64 0.24 -7.06
N ARG A 119 11.88 1.51 -7.41
CA ARG A 119 11.79 2.63 -6.47
C ARG A 119 10.35 3.09 -6.38
N MET A 120 9.74 2.91 -5.22
CA MET A 120 8.44 3.51 -4.92
C MET A 120 8.69 4.88 -4.28
N ARG A 121 8.05 5.94 -4.80
CA ARG A 121 8.17 7.30 -4.29
C ARG A 121 6.79 7.82 -3.91
N CYS A 122 6.62 8.15 -2.65
CA CYS A 122 5.42 8.82 -2.17
C CYS A 122 5.49 10.32 -2.46
N VAL A 123 4.32 10.94 -2.63
CA VAL A 123 4.16 12.40 -2.74
C VAL A 123 4.60 13.14 -1.47
N GLU A 124 4.55 12.47 -0.32
CA GLU A 124 5.00 12.96 0.99
C GLU A 124 6.55 12.96 1.15
N ALA A 125 7.29 12.93 0.04
CA ALA A 125 8.74 13.06 -0.02
C ALA A 125 9.57 11.93 0.64
N TRP A 126 9.01 10.73 0.78
CA TRP A 126 9.74 9.52 1.15
C TRP A 126 9.74 8.49 0.02
N SER A 127 10.70 7.55 0.04
CA SER A 127 10.85 6.53 -0.99
C SER A 127 11.39 5.22 -0.44
N MET A 128 11.08 4.12 -1.13
CA MET A 128 11.58 2.77 -0.83
C MET A 128 12.11 2.10 -2.10
N ALA A 129 13.03 1.14 -1.96
CA ALA A 129 13.40 0.20 -3.02
C ALA A 129 12.83 -1.16 -2.65
N VAL A 130 11.86 -1.64 -3.42
CA VAL A 130 11.04 -2.81 -3.08
C VAL A 130 11.12 -3.85 -4.21
N PRO A 131 11.43 -5.12 -3.89
CA PRO A 131 11.37 -6.23 -4.85
C PRO A 131 9.94 -6.73 -5.00
N TRP A 132 9.15 -6.10 -5.86
CA TRP A 132 7.76 -6.49 -6.11
C TRP A 132 7.68 -7.78 -6.90
N ILE A 133 6.67 -8.62 -6.62
CA ILE A 133 6.36 -9.81 -7.41
C ILE A 133 5.00 -9.61 -8.05
N GLY A 134 4.90 -9.83 -9.36
CA GLY A 134 3.64 -9.71 -10.09
C GLY A 134 3.78 -10.03 -11.56
N PHE A 135 2.78 -9.62 -12.34
CA PHE A 135 2.80 -9.69 -13.80
C PHE A 135 2.46 -8.32 -14.38
N PRO A 136 2.97 -7.98 -15.57
CA PRO A 136 2.71 -6.67 -16.17
C PRO A 136 1.25 -6.56 -16.64
N LEU A 137 0.62 -5.42 -16.32
CA LEU A 137 -0.80 -5.15 -16.59
C LEU A 137 -1.20 -5.36 -18.06
N HIS A 138 -0.33 -5.04 -19.02
CA HIS A 138 -0.64 -5.20 -20.45
C HIS A 138 -0.95 -6.67 -20.82
N LYS A 139 -0.42 -7.67 -20.11
CA LYS A 139 -0.78 -9.09 -20.33
C LYS A 139 -2.24 -9.36 -19.97
N LEU A 140 -2.75 -8.73 -18.90
CA LEU A 140 -4.15 -8.81 -18.53
C LEU A 140 -5.04 -8.07 -19.53
N LEU A 141 -4.67 -6.84 -19.90
CA LEU A 141 -5.43 -6.06 -20.88
C LEU A 141 -5.51 -6.79 -22.22
N ALA A 142 -4.44 -7.42 -22.69
CA ALA A 142 -4.46 -8.19 -23.93
C ALA A 142 -5.52 -9.31 -23.96
N MET A 143 -5.85 -9.94 -22.83
CA MET A 143 -6.85 -11.01 -22.78
C MET A 143 -8.29 -10.50 -22.92
N VAL A 144 -8.56 -9.29 -22.42
CA VAL A 144 -9.90 -8.71 -22.42
C VAL A 144 -10.20 -7.93 -23.71
N GLU A 145 -9.18 -7.71 -24.54
CA GLU A 145 -9.29 -7.05 -25.85
C GLU A 145 -10.01 -5.69 -25.76
N PRO A 146 -9.35 -4.63 -25.21
CA PRO A 146 -9.92 -3.30 -25.12
C PRO A 146 -10.36 -2.80 -26.49
N THR A 147 -11.52 -2.16 -26.55
CA THR A 147 -12.05 -1.61 -27.81
C THR A 147 -11.26 -0.39 -28.24
N SER A 148 -11.42 0.05 -29.49
CA SER A 148 -10.83 1.31 -29.98
C SER A 148 -11.33 2.56 -29.24
N ASN A 149 -12.39 2.45 -28.44
CA ASN A 149 -12.93 3.54 -27.66
C ASN A 149 -12.30 3.63 -26.25
N ALA A 150 -11.59 2.58 -25.80
CA ALA A 150 -10.94 2.57 -24.50
C ALA A 150 -9.76 3.56 -24.46
N LYS A 151 -9.92 4.64 -23.70
CA LYS A 151 -8.89 5.69 -23.54
C LYS A 151 -8.14 5.62 -22.22
N TYR A 152 -8.79 5.07 -21.19
CA TYR A 152 -8.29 5.01 -19.83
C TYR A 152 -8.64 3.66 -19.21
N VAL A 153 -7.83 3.25 -18.24
CA VAL A 153 -8.14 2.15 -17.34
C VAL A 153 -8.42 2.74 -15.97
N ALA A 154 -9.57 2.44 -15.39
CA ALA A 154 -9.93 2.81 -14.04
C ALA A 154 -9.78 1.60 -13.11
N PHE A 155 -9.27 1.84 -11.90
CA PHE A 155 -9.11 0.85 -10.83
C PHE A 155 -9.91 1.32 -9.64
N GLU A 156 -10.60 0.39 -8.98
CA GLU A 156 -11.39 0.65 -7.77
C GLU A 156 -10.97 -0.36 -6.69
N THR A 157 -10.71 0.13 -5.48
CA THR A 157 -10.42 -0.73 -4.32
C THR A 157 -11.70 -1.35 -3.77
N LEU A 158 -11.58 -2.37 -2.93
CA LEU A 158 -12.74 -2.99 -2.28
C LEU A 158 -13.48 -1.95 -1.41
N TYR A 159 -14.79 -1.85 -1.58
CA TYR A 159 -15.67 -1.17 -0.64
C TYR A 159 -16.25 -2.20 0.35
N ASP A 160 -15.73 -2.20 1.57
CA ASP A 160 -16.25 -3.01 2.67
C ASP A 160 -16.02 -2.28 4.01
N PRO A 161 -16.92 -1.35 4.39
CA PRO A 161 -16.77 -0.56 5.60
C PRO A 161 -16.78 -1.37 6.90
N GLU A 162 -17.23 -2.64 6.86
CA GLU A 162 -17.16 -3.54 8.02
C GLU A 162 -15.74 -4.06 8.26
N GLN A 163 -14.98 -4.30 7.19
CA GLN A 163 -13.58 -4.74 7.26
C GLN A 163 -12.59 -3.56 7.22
N MET A 164 -13.00 -2.41 6.69
CA MET A 164 -12.17 -1.24 6.44
C MET A 164 -12.70 -0.01 7.20
N PRO A 165 -12.30 0.19 8.47
CA PRO A 165 -12.89 1.21 9.35
C PRO A 165 -12.73 2.64 8.84
N GLY A 166 -11.66 2.93 8.10
CA GLY A 166 -11.45 4.23 7.45
C GLY A 166 -12.54 4.60 6.45
N GLN A 167 -13.29 3.62 5.91
CA GLN A 167 -14.40 3.90 5.00
C GLN A 167 -15.66 4.40 5.72
N LYS A 168 -15.79 4.19 7.04
CA LYS A 168 -16.95 4.62 7.85
C LYS A 168 -16.78 6.01 8.46
N ASP A 169 -15.57 6.34 8.88
CA ASP A 169 -15.30 7.54 9.66
C ASP A 169 -14.45 8.53 8.85
N ARG A 170 -14.98 9.75 8.68
CA ARG A 170 -14.33 10.79 7.88
C ARG A 170 -12.99 11.23 8.46
N PHE A 171 -12.79 11.14 9.77
CA PHE A 171 -11.54 11.54 10.42
C PHE A 171 -10.49 10.43 10.31
N ILE A 172 -10.85 9.18 10.62
CA ILE A 172 -9.97 8.00 10.47
C ILE A 172 -9.60 7.76 9.01
N GLY A 173 -10.55 7.95 8.09
CA GLY A 173 -10.37 7.75 6.65
C GLY A 173 -9.76 8.93 5.90
N GLY A 174 -9.31 9.98 6.59
CA GLY A 174 -8.64 11.12 5.95
C GLY A 174 -9.53 11.98 5.06
N GLY A 175 -10.85 11.86 5.22
CA GLY A 175 -11.84 12.62 4.44
C GLY A 175 -11.93 12.24 2.97
N LEU A 176 -11.34 11.11 2.57
CA LEU A 176 -11.44 10.58 1.20
C LEU A 176 -12.87 10.13 0.89
N GLN A 177 -13.23 10.18 -0.39
CA GLN A 177 -14.44 9.53 -0.89
C GLN A 177 -14.08 8.08 -1.21
N TYR A 178 -14.74 7.13 -0.54
CA TYR A 178 -14.51 5.69 -0.73
C TYR A 178 -15.61 5.06 -1.61
N PRO A 179 -15.30 3.96 -2.34
CA PRO A 179 -14.00 3.29 -2.45
C PRO A 179 -12.92 4.16 -3.10
N TYR A 180 -11.66 3.82 -2.86
CA TYR A 180 -10.54 4.52 -3.50
C TYR A 180 -10.53 4.16 -5.00
N VAL A 181 -10.44 5.19 -5.85
CA VAL A 181 -10.46 5.05 -7.30
C VAL A 181 -9.25 5.75 -7.91
N GLU A 182 -8.63 5.11 -8.89
CA GLU A 182 -7.51 5.65 -9.66
C GLU A 182 -7.65 5.37 -11.16
N GLY A 183 -6.83 6.02 -11.97
CA GLY A 183 -6.81 5.75 -13.40
C GLY A 183 -5.48 6.04 -14.10
N ILE A 184 -5.24 5.31 -15.19
CA ILE A 184 -4.11 5.54 -16.10
C ILE A 184 -4.60 5.65 -17.53
N ALA A 185 -3.82 6.31 -18.39
CA ALA A 185 -4.07 6.26 -19.83
C ALA A 185 -3.89 4.82 -20.35
N ALA A 186 -4.73 4.41 -21.30
CA ALA A 186 -4.70 3.06 -21.86
C ALA A 186 -3.60 2.86 -22.93
N GLY A 187 -2.87 3.92 -23.30
CA GLY A 187 -1.83 3.93 -24.34
C GLY A 187 -0.60 4.70 -23.92
#